data_AF-A0A2W6V996-F1
#
_entry.id   AF-A0A2W6V996-F1
#
_cell.length_a   1.000
_cell.length_b   1.000
_cell.length_c   1.000
_cell.angle_alpha   90.00
_cell.angle_beta   90.00
_cell.angle_gamma   90.00
#
_symmetry.space_group_name_H-M   'P 1'
#
loop_
_entity.id
_entity.type
_entity.pdbx_description
1 polymer ?
#
loop_
_entity_poly.entity_id
_entity_poly.type
_entity_poly.pdbx_seq_one_letter_code
_entity_poly.pdbx_strand_id
1 'polypeptide(L)'
;MVAEKLNEAAASVGGEGWKWVEAAPDFPYGHQYGLRHVRGDQVPMTPEEQAERDACQATFDELTEQYADYDELPEEIDAQLGDLEQKLDMLDARPIRFEPDDVARAGAFISIANNGELRIERGYVRPEDELPVADSEELHGADDTTTSGDGYQQYPGDAETGDNSAASADHADDDEDGLAPMFDRLVSELTAHRTLGLRHMLGDRPDIAFLAALHALTLRTFYHYGSDSCMELELKSVSFGTQAPGLNDSVSAEAIRTRHEAWAEALPKETDGLWDALQAWDGESQSALFAHVVSQSVNAVQEPWNRRPRALAHADQLAQSVGLDMAALGWKPTVDGFFGRVTKARIREAVTEARGTAAADRIANLKKGEMAAEAETLLAHSGWLPSILRTRGMTDASEHAVEEVNGTTEPAGEESAAKDGEPAMDADEASAEDMADELPHAQAAE
;
A
#
# COMPACT_ATOMS: atom_id res chain seq x y z
N MET A 1 -14.45 -19.33 22.10
CA MET A 1 -14.05 -19.61 20.70
C MET A 1 -12.92 -18.71 20.20
N VAL A 2 -13.11 -17.43 19.79
CA VAL A 2 -11.99 -16.63 19.23
C VAL A 2 -10.87 -16.36 20.24
N ALA A 3 -11.21 -15.81 21.41
CA ALA A 3 -10.23 -15.57 22.48
C ALA A 3 -9.60 -16.87 23.04
N GLU A 4 -10.30 -17.99 22.92
CA GLU A 4 -9.85 -19.29 23.42
C GLU A 4 -8.81 -19.90 22.47
N LYS A 5 -9.05 -19.85 21.15
CA LYS A 5 -8.07 -20.24 20.13
C LYS A 5 -6.81 -19.37 20.15
N LEU A 6 -6.96 -18.05 20.33
CA LEU A 6 -5.81 -17.14 20.47
C LEU A 6 -4.99 -17.44 21.72
N ASN A 7 -5.63 -17.75 22.84
CA ASN A 7 -4.95 -18.12 24.08
C ASN A 7 -4.24 -19.48 23.97
N GLU A 8 -4.85 -20.47 23.30
CA GLU A 8 -4.21 -21.76 23.03
C GLU A 8 -2.98 -21.59 22.13
N ALA A 9 -3.09 -20.79 21.07
CA ALA A 9 -1.96 -20.44 20.22
C ALA A 9 -0.86 -19.70 20.99
N ALA A 10 -1.21 -18.72 21.81
CA ALA A 10 -0.27 -18.00 22.65
C ALA A 10 0.43 -18.89 23.67
N ALA A 11 -0.27 -19.87 24.25
CA ALA A 11 0.33 -20.86 25.14
C ALA A 11 1.28 -21.81 24.40
N SER A 12 0.90 -22.23 23.18
CA SER A 12 1.76 -23.07 22.32
C SER A 12 3.05 -22.34 21.96
N VAL A 13 2.94 -21.11 21.46
CA VAL A 13 4.10 -20.29 21.07
C VAL A 13 4.92 -19.91 22.31
N GLY A 14 4.29 -19.56 23.44
CA GLY A 14 5.00 -19.31 24.69
C GLY A 14 5.81 -20.51 25.20
N GLY A 15 5.36 -21.73 24.91
CA GLY A 15 6.09 -22.96 25.19
C GLY A 15 7.37 -23.16 24.35
N GLU A 16 7.53 -22.41 23.26
CA GLU A 16 8.72 -22.44 22.39
C GLU A 16 9.92 -21.67 23.00
N GLY A 17 9.69 -20.88 24.05
CA GLY A 17 10.74 -20.16 24.80
C GLY A 17 10.93 -18.68 24.44
N TRP A 18 10.05 -18.11 23.61
CA TRP A 18 10.08 -16.70 23.24
C TRP A 18 10.00 -15.78 24.46
N LYS A 19 10.78 -14.68 24.45
CA LYS A 19 10.83 -13.70 25.55
C LYS A 19 9.47 -13.07 25.85
N TRP A 20 8.69 -12.83 24.81
CA TRP A 20 7.34 -12.29 24.91
C TRP A 20 6.48 -12.85 23.78
N VAL A 21 5.18 -12.98 24.06
CA VAL A 21 4.16 -13.34 23.08
C VAL A 21 3.01 -12.36 23.22
N GLU A 22 2.62 -11.72 22.12
CA GLU A 22 1.51 -10.80 22.09
C GLU A 22 0.41 -11.34 21.17
N ALA A 23 -0.78 -11.57 21.73
CA ALA A 23 -1.91 -12.12 21.00
C ALA A 23 -3.08 -11.14 21.01
N ALA A 24 -3.54 -10.77 19.82
CA ALA A 24 -4.68 -9.88 19.62
C ALA A 24 -5.50 -10.36 18.41
N PRO A 25 -6.81 -10.09 18.34
CA PRO A 25 -7.60 -10.42 17.14
C PRO A 25 -7.03 -9.81 15.86
N ASP A 26 -6.49 -8.60 15.94
CA ASP A 26 -5.83 -7.87 14.86
C ASP A 26 -4.77 -6.92 15.45
N PHE A 27 -3.75 -6.58 14.66
CA PHE A 27 -2.74 -5.59 15.02
C PHE A 27 -2.77 -4.41 14.04
N PRO A 28 -2.61 -3.16 14.54
CA PRO A 28 -2.42 -2.01 13.67
C PRO A 28 -1.21 -2.23 12.76
N TYR A 29 -1.33 -1.84 11.49
CA TYR A 29 -0.22 -1.80 10.55
C TYR A 29 1.01 -1.10 11.14
N GLY A 30 2.17 -1.73 10.99
CA GLY A 30 3.44 -1.23 11.51
C GLY A 30 3.65 -1.52 13.00
N HIS A 31 2.92 -2.46 13.60
CA HIS A 31 3.19 -2.96 14.96
C HIS A 31 4.60 -3.58 15.09
N GLN A 32 5.16 -4.07 13.99
CA GLN A 32 6.52 -4.58 13.90
C GLN A 32 7.59 -3.51 13.63
N TYR A 33 7.21 -2.25 13.38
CA TYR A 33 8.17 -1.20 13.03
C TYR A 33 9.07 -0.82 14.20
N GLY A 34 10.38 -0.73 13.91
CA GLY A 34 11.40 -0.46 14.93
C GLY A 34 11.82 -1.70 15.71
N LEU A 35 11.27 -2.88 15.41
CA LEU A 35 11.73 -4.15 15.94
C LEU A 35 12.71 -4.80 14.96
N ARG A 36 13.81 -5.35 15.46
CA ARG A 36 14.74 -6.12 14.63
C ARG A 36 14.19 -7.53 14.45
N HIS A 37 14.07 -7.99 13.20
CA HIS A 37 13.66 -9.37 12.93
C HIS A 37 14.87 -10.31 12.92
N VAL A 38 14.81 -11.36 13.72
CA VAL A 38 15.77 -12.46 13.69
C VAL A 38 15.31 -13.46 12.64
N ARG A 39 16.21 -13.78 11.72
CA ARG A 39 16.01 -14.82 10.72
C ARG A 39 16.30 -16.20 11.31
N GLY A 40 15.28 -17.07 11.33
CA GLY A 40 15.47 -18.50 11.56
C GLY A 40 15.88 -19.24 10.29
N ASP A 41 16.38 -20.47 10.45
CA ASP A 41 16.76 -21.35 9.35
C ASP A 41 15.65 -22.40 9.14
N GLN A 42 15.21 -22.59 7.89
CA GLN A 42 14.24 -23.64 7.57
C GLN A 42 14.86 -25.02 7.84
N VAL A 43 14.11 -25.88 8.52
CA VAL A 43 14.57 -27.26 8.77
C VAL A 43 14.61 -28.01 7.44
N PRO A 44 15.80 -28.48 6.99
CA PRO A 44 15.92 -29.18 5.73
C PRO A 44 15.03 -30.42 5.74
N MET A 45 14.47 -30.76 4.58
CA MET A 45 13.64 -31.95 4.45
C MET A 45 14.50 -33.20 4.61
N THR A 46 14.04 -34.14 5.42
CA THR A 46 14.74 -35.42 5.58
C THR A 46 14.60 -36.25 4.31
N PRO A 47 15.51 -37.21 4.04
CA PRO A 47 15.40 -38.08 2.87
C PRO A 47 14.10 -38.91 2.83
N GLU A 48 13.52 -39.20 4.00
CA GLU A 48 12.27 -39.93 4.13
C GLU A 48 11.07 -39.04 3.77
N GLU A 49 11.01 -37.81 4.30
CA GLU A 49 10.00 -36.81 3.93
C GLU A 49 10.08 -36.42 2.45
N GLN A 50 11.30 -36.33 1.89
CA GLN A 50 11.50 -36.09 0.45
C GLN A 50 10.94 -37.24 -0.39
N ALA A 51 11.19 -38.49 -0.01
CA ALA A 51 10.63 -39.64 -0.71
C ALA A 51 9.09 -39.68 -0.63
N GLU A 52 8.51 -39.24 0.49
CA GLU A 52 7.06 -39.13 0.67
C GLU A 52 6.45 -38.01 -0.18
N ARG A 53 7.10 -36.83 -0.24
CA ARG A 53 6.71 -35.73 -1.13
C ARG A 53 6.79 -36.15 -2.58
N ASP A 54 7.90 -36.75 -2.99
CA ASP A 54 8.12 -37.19 -4.37
C ASP A 54 7.09 -38.26 -4.78
N ALA A 55 6.70 -39.15 -3.86
CA ALA A 55 5.63 -40.12 -4.10
C ALA A 55 4.24 -39.47 -4.19
N CYS A 56 3.94 -38.49 -3.33
CA CYS A 56 2.69 -37.73 -3.39
C CYS A 56 2.60 -36.90 -4.69
N GLN A 57 3.68 -36.22 -5.07
CA GLN A 57 3.76 -35.46 -6.32
C GLN A 57 3.61 -36.37 -7.54
N ALA A 58 4.29 -37.52 -7.57
CA ALA A 58 4.15 -38.46 -8.67
C ALA A 58 2.71 -38.98 -8.82
N THR A 59 2.02 -39.20 -7.70
CA THR A 59 0.61 -39.61 -7.71
C THR A 59 -0.30 -38.47 -8.17
N PHE A 60 -0.03 -37.23 -7.75
CA PHE A 60 -0.75 -36.04 -8.18
C PHE A 60 -0.59 -35.79 -9.69
N ASP A 61 0.64 -35.89 -10.20
CA ASP A 61 0.96 -35.73 -11.62
C ASP A 61 0.30 -36.83 -12.46
N GLU A 62 0.33 -38.09 -12.01
CA GLU A 62 -0.31 -39.22 -12.70
C GLU A 62 -1.84 -39.05 -12.76
N LEU A 63 -2.48 -38.65 -11.66
CA LEU A 63 -3.92 -38.38 -11.64
C LEU A 63 -4.27 -37.18 -12.53
N THR A 64 -3.47 -36.12 -12.50
CA THR A 64 -3.68 -34.93 -13.33
C THR A 64 -3.55 -35.27 -14.82
N GLU A 65 -2.54 -36.06 -15.21
CA GLU A 65 -2.32 -36.48 -16.60
C GLU A 65 -3.41 -37.46 -17.07
N GLN A 66 -3.82 -38.41 -16.22
CA GLN A 66 -4.86 -39.38 -16.54
C GLN A 66 -6.22 -38.74 -16.80
N TYR A 67 -6.50 -37.61 -16.16
CA TYR A 67 -7.77 -36.89 -16.25
C TYR A 67 -7.67 -35.55 -17.02
N ALA A 68 -6.54 -35.28 -17.69
CA ALA A 68 -6.29 -34.02 -18.40
C ALA A 68 -7.27 -33.74 -19.56
N ASP A 69 -7.78 -34.79 -20.21
CA ASP A 69 -8.70 -34.70 -21.36
C ASP A 69 -10.20 -34.69 -20.95
N TYR A 70 -10.51 -34.69 -19.65
CA TYR A 70 -11.90 -34.63 -19.15
C TYR A 70 -12.31 -33.18 -18.89
N ASP A 71 -13.41 -32.74 -19.50
CA ASP A 71 -13.96 -31.39 -19.31
C ASP A 71 -14.48 -31.15 -17.87
N GLU A 72 -14.80 -32.21 -17.13
CA GLU A 72 -15.27 -32.17 -15.74
C GLU A 72 -14.72 -33.39 -14.99
N LEU A 73 -13.99 -33.15 -13.89
CA LEU A 73 -13.41 -34.22 -13.09
C LEU A 73 -14.51 -34.95 -12.28
N PRO A 74 -14.46 -36.29 -12.17
CA PRO A 74 -15.29 -37.00 -11.21
C PRO A 74 -15.03 -36.47 -9.79
N GLU A 75 -16.09 -36.26 -8.99
CA GLU A 75 -15.99 -35.73 -7.61
C GLU A 75 -15.00 -36.52 -6.73
N GLU A 76 -14.86 -37.82 -6.98
CA GLU A 76 -13.92 -38.69 -6.26
C GLU A 76 -12.45 -38.38 -6.57
N ILE A 77 -12.14 -37.94 -7.80
CA ILE A 77 -10.79 -37.59 -8.25
C ILE A 77 -10.46 -36.15 -7.85
N ASP A 78 -11.42 -35.23 -7.96
CA ASP A 78 -11.29 -33.86 -7.47
C ASP A 78 -10.96 -33.83 -5.96
N ALA A 79 -11.69 -34.63 -5.16
CA ALA A 79 -11.39 -34.79 -3.74
C ALA A 79 -10.00 -35.40 -3.47
N GLN A 80 -9.57 -36.37 -4.29
CA GLN A 80 -8.24 -36.98 -4.16
C GLN A 80 -7.10 -36.02 -4.52
N LEU A 81 -7.28 -35.19 -5.56
CA LEU A 81 -6.32 -34.14 -5.91
C LEU A 81 -6.23 -33.10 -4.79
N GLY A 82 -7.35 -32.65 -4.25
CA GLY A 82 -7.37 -31.73 -3.11
C GLY A 82 -6.68 -32.30 -1.84
N ASP A 83 -6.89 -33.58 -1.55
CA ASP A 83 -6.19 -34.28 -0.46
C ASP A 83 -4.68 -34.39 -0.70
N LEU A 84 -4.24 -34.55 -1.96
CA LEU A 84 -2.83 -34.61 -2.35
C LEU A 84 -2.17 -33.23 -2.31
N GLU A 85 -2.84 -32.18 -2.79
CA GLU A 85 -2.38 -30.79 -2.68
C GLU A 85 -2.22 -30.40 -1.22
N GLN A 86 -3.21 -30.67 -0.37
CA GLN A 86 -3.12 -30.38 1.06
C GLN A 86 -1.94 -31.11 1.72
N LYS A 87 -1.64 -32.36 1.32
CA LYS A 87 -0.47 -33.09 1.83
C LYS A 87 0.85 -32.51 1.33
N LEU A 88 0.92 -32.11 0.07
CA LEU A 88 2.09 -31.46 -0.51
C LEU A 88 2.36 -30.12 0.19
N ASP A 89 1.33 -29.31 0.40
CA ASP A 89 1.41 -28.06 1.14
C ASP A 89 1.87 -28.28 2.59
N MET A 90 1.39 -29.34 3.26
CA MET A 90 1.86 -29.69 4.61
C MET A 90 3.34 -30.12 4.64
N LEU A 91 3.82 -30.83 3.61
CA LEU A 91 5.22 -31.26 3.51
C LEU A 91 6.15 -30.07 3.16
N ASP A 92 5.67 -29.16 2.32
CA ASP A 92 6.39 -27.96 1.87
C ASP A 92 6.38 -26.85 2.94
N ALA A 93 5.39 -26.82 3.84
CA ALA A 93 5.35 -25.95 5.01
C ALA A 93 6.38 -26.37 6.09
N ARG A 94 7.67 -26.14 5.81
CA ARG A 94 8.77 -26.53 6.72
C ARG A 94 8.80 -25.66 7.98
N PRO A 95 9.01 -26.28 9.16
CA PRO A 95 9.19 -25.52 10.38
C PRO A 95 10.48 -24.70 10.32
N ILE A 96 10.39 -23.43 10.75
CA ILE A 96 11.54 -22.54 10.89
C ILE A 96 12.15 -22.77 12.26
N ARG A 97 13.45 -23.06 12.31
CA ARG A 97 14.21 -23.21 13.56
C ARG A 97 14.96 -21.92 13.84
N PHE A 98 14.84 -21.42 15.07
CA PHE A 98 15.58 -20.27 15.56
C PHE A 98 16.70 -20.72 16.49
N GLU A 99 17.81 -19.97 16.54
CA GLU A 99 18.86 -20.21 17.52
C GLU A 99 18.33 -19.94 18.94
N PRO A 100 18.68 -20.76 19.95
CA PRO A 100 18.15 -20.61 21.30
C PRO A 100 18.41 -19.22 21.92
N ASP A 101 19.56 -18.63 21.63
CA ASP A 101 19.94 -17.29 22.09
C ASP A 101 19.06 -16.20 21.46
N ASP A 102 18.59 -16.43 20.24
CA ASP A 102 17.65 -15.55 19.56
C ASP A 102 16.23 -15.67 20.10
N VAL A 103 15.76 -16.89 20.33
CA VAL A 103 14.46 -17.16 20.94
C VAL A 103 14.35 -16.52 22.33
N ALA A 104 15.43 -16.55 23.11
CA ALA A 104 15.48 -15.97 24.45
C ALA A 104 15.38 -14.42 24.48
N ARG A 105 15.59 -13.73 23.35
CA ARG A 105 15.55 -12.26 23.24
C ARG A 105 14.44 -11.73 22.33
N ALA A 106 13.99 -12.54 21.39
CA ALA A 106 12.92 -12.20 20.47
C ALA A 106 11.55 -12.61 21.01
N GLY A 107 10.50 -12.08 20.40
CA GLY A 107 9.12 -12.47 20.66
C GLY A 107 8.33 -12.75 19.40
N ALA A 108 7.04 -13.03 19.60
CA ALA A 108 6.11 -13.40 18.55
C ALA A 108 4.77 -12.67 18.68
N PHE A 109 4.21 -12.28 17.54
CA PHE A 109 2.84 -11.78 17.42
C PHE A 109 1.92 -12.90 16.93
N ILE A 110 0.72 -12.94 17.48
CA ILE A 110 -0.33 -13.90 17.10
C ILE A 110 -1.60 -13.12 16.80
N SER A 111 -2.10 -13.23 15.58
CA SER A 111 -3.34 -12.59 15.14
C SER A 111 -4.20 -13.51 14.28
N ILE A 112 -5.39 -13.03 13.93
CA ILE A 112 -6.28 -13.71 13.01
C ILE A 112 -6.33 -12.87 11.74
N ALA A 113 -5.93 -13.45 10.61
CA ALA A 113 -6.00 -12.76 9.33
C ALA A 113 -7.46 -12.62 8.88
N ASN A 114 -7.73 -11.70 7.95
CA ASN A 114 -9.08 -11.50 7.38
C ASN A 114 -9.74 -12.76 6.77
N ASN A 115 -8.96 -13.79 6.41
CA ASN A 115 -9.46 -15.09 5.94
C ASN A 115 -9.88 -16.04 7.08
N GLY A 116 -9.72 -15.62 8.35
CA GLY A 116 -10.05 -16.40 9.55
C GLY A 116 -8.94 -17.36 10.01
N GLU A 117 -7.80 -17.38 9.33
CA GLU A 117 -6.65 -18.23 9.69
C GLU A 117 -5.77 -17.58 10.76
N LEU A 118 -5.06 -18.43 11.50
CA LEU A 118 -4.15 -18.00 12.54
C LEU A 118 -2.84 -17.52 11.90
N ARG A 119 -2.50 -16.24 12.06
CA ARG A 119 -1.22 -15.66 11.66
C ARG A 119 -0.28 -15.63 12.87
N ILE A 120 0.90 -16.24 12.73
CA ILE A 120 1.93 -16.23 13.77
C ILE A 120 3.22 -15.66 13.19
N GLU A 121 3.61 -14.48 13.64
CA GLU A 121 4.81 -13.77 13.20
C GLU A 121 5.88 -13.87 14.30
N ARG A 122 6.92 -14.70 14.08
CA ARG A 122 7.98 -14.99 15.07
C ARG A 122 9.26 -14.20 14.77
N GLY A 123 10.08 -13.95 15.79
CA GLY A 123 11.44 -13.46 15.62
C GLY A 123 11.65 -11.96 15.85
N TYR A 124 10.75 -11.25 16.55
CA TYR A 124 10.89 -9.80 16.73
C TYR A 124 11.61 -9.43 18.02
N VAL A 125 12.75 -8.76 17.92
CA VAL A 125 13.55 -8.25 19.03
C VAL A 125 13.20 -6.79 19.26
N ARG A 126 12.84 -6.47 20.51
CA ARG A 126 12.59 -5.08 20.93
C ARG A 126 13.92 -4.35 21.13
N PRO A 127 13.99 -3.02 20.92
CA PRO A 127 15.23 -2.26 21.11
C PRO A 127 15.89 -2.45 22.48
N GLU A 128 15.09 -2.62 23.55
CA GLU A 128 15.57 -2.91 24.90
C GLU A 128 16.19 -4.30 25.08
N ASP A 129 15.99 -5.20 24.12
CA ASP A 129 16.40 -6.60 24.15
C ASP A 129 17.58 -6.90 23.20
N GLU A 130 18.17 -5.86 22.62
CA GLU A 130 19.38 -5.96 21.81
C GLU A 130 20.62 -6.25 22.67
N LEU A 131 21.53 -7.06 22.14
CA LEU A 131 22.83 -7.25 22.79
C LEU A 131 23.66 -5.98 22.56
N PRO A 132 24.38 -5.48 23.59
CA PRO A 132 25.39 -4.47 23.38
C PRO A 132 26.36 -4.97 22.31
N VAL A 133 26.59 -4.17 21.27
CA VAL A 133 27.66 -4.44 20.30
C VAL A 133 28.94 -4.55 21.12
N ALA A 134 29.60 -5.71 21.06
CA ALA A 134 30.91 -5.85 21.64
C ALA A 134 31.83 -4.94 20.82
N ASP A 135 32.10 -3.74 21.33
CA ASP A 135 33.11 -2.86 20.75
C ASP A 135 34.38 -3.69 20.56
N SER A 136 34.77 -3.90 19.32
CA SER A 136 36.10 -4.36 19.00
C SER A 136 37.06 -3.28 19.47
N GLU A 137 37.53 -3.42 20.71
CA GLU A 137 38.58 -2.61 21.31
C GLU A 137 39.81 -2.66 20.38
N GLU A 138 40.21 -1.52 19.81
CA GLU A 138 41.55 -0.94 20.04
C GLU A 138 41.76 0.44 19.37
N LEU A 139 42.18 1.38 20.22
CA LEU A 139 43.05 2.54 19.98
C LEU A 139 42.56 3.71 19.11
N HIS A 140 42.15 4.80 19.77
CA HIS A 140 42.92 6.06 19.94
C HIS A 140 42.05 7.02 20.77
N GLY A 141 42.39 7.34 22.02
CA GLY A 141 43.42 8.34 22.36
C GLY A 141 42.73 9.65 22.78
N ALA A 142 42.58 9.85 24.09
CA ALA A 142 41.92 10.98 24.72
C ALA A 142 42.43 12.37 24.28
N ASP A 143 41.53 13.33 24.12
CA ASP A 143 41.64 14.62 24.82
C ASP A 143 40.27 15.29 25.00
N ASP A 144 40.17 15.96 26.14
CA ASP A 144 39.06 16.74 26.69
C ASP A 144 38.83 18.05 25.90
N THR A 145 37.61 18.58 25.87
CA THR A 145 37.29 19.98 26.23
C THR A 145 35.79 20.27 25.99
N THR A 146 35.10 20.54 27.09
CA THR A 146 33.84 21.28 27.30
C THR A 146 33.48 22.40 26.30
N THR A 147 32.19 22.62 26.03
CA THR A 147 31.51 23.93 26.11
C THR A 147 29.98 23.79 26.09
N SER A 148 29.36 24.36 27.12
CA SER A 148 27.92 24.52 27.37
C SER A 148 27.21 25.47 26.41
N GLY A 149 25.89 25.36 26.33
CA GLY A 149 25.01 26.37 25.73
C GLY A 149 23.53 26.11 26.02
N ASP A 150 23.06 26.66 27.14
CA ASP A 150 21.69 26.69 27.65
C ASP A 150 20.61 27.17 26.67
N GLY A 151 19.36 26.78 26.93
CA GLY A 151 18.31 27.81 27.01
C GLY A 151 16.86 27.46 26.65
N TYR A 152 16.07 27.27 27.71
CA TYR A 152 14.72 27.86 27.94
C TYR A 152 13.49 27.25 27.22
N GLN A 153 12.26 27.12 27.79
CA GLN A 153 11.68 27.61 29.05
C GLN A 153 10.39 26.83 29.43
N GLN A 154 10.28 26.53 30.72
CA GLN A 154 9.12 26.46 31.62
C GLN A 154 7.70 26.88 31.13
N TYR A 155 6.69 26.04 31.44
CA TYR A 155 5.28 26.39 31.58
C TYR A 155 4.88 26.46 33.08
N PRO A 156 4.07 27.43 33.53
CA PRO A 156 3.53 27.45 34.89
C PRO A 156 2.03 27.05 34.95
N GLY A 157 1.72 26.12 35.86
CA GLY A 157 0.72 26.22 36.94
C GLY A 157 -0.75 26.61 36.68
N ASP A 158 -1.60 25.59 36.78
CA ASP A 158 -2.72 25.41 37.75
C ASP A 158 -3.98 26.31 37.74
N ALA A 159 -5.15 25.66 37.60
CA ALA A 159 -6.35 25.86 38.43
C ALA A 159 -7.45 24.83 38.10
N GLU A 160 -7.91 24.13 39.13
CA GLU A 160 -9.03 23.18 39.17
C GLU A 160 -10.39 23.81 38.81
N THR A 161 -11.34 22.99 38.33
CA THR A 161 -12.63 22.61 38.98
C THR A 161 -13.72 22.33 37.93
N GLY A 162 -14.43 21.20 38.02
CA GLY A 162 -15.80 21.10 37.50
C GLY A 162 -16.19 19.82 36.77
N ASP A 163 -16.70 18.86 37.54
CA ASP A 163 -17.51 17.69 37.15
C ASP A 163 -18.65 17.99 36.16
N ASN A 164 -18.77 17.23 35.05
CA ASN A 164 -20.01 16.50 34.71
C ASN A 164 -19.96 15.70 33.38
N SER A 165 -20.40 14.45 33.51
CA SER A 165 -21.34 13.70 32.66
C SER A 165 -20.98 13.33 31.22
N ALA A 166 -20.95 12.00 31.03
CA ALA A 166 -21.18 11.29 29.80
C ALA A 166 -22.55 11.60 29.14
N ALA A 167 -22.60 11.24 27.86
CA ALA A 167 -23.77 11.05 27.00
C ALA A 167 -24.54 12.30 26.58
N SER A 168 -24.42 12.65 25.29
CA SER A 168 -25.52 13.07 24.40
C SER A 168 -25.01 13.08 22.96
N ALA A 169 -25.26 11.97 22.24
CA ALA A 169 -25.30 12.01 20.78
C ALA A 169 -26.66 12.61 20.42
N ASP A 170 -26.69 13.91 20.14
CA ASP A 170 -27.84 14.53 19.49
C ASP A 170 -27.41 15.75 18.66
N HIS A 171 -28.08 15.87 17.51
CA HIS A 171 -28.01 16.91 16.47
C HIS A 171 -27.03 16.70 15.30
N ALA A 172 -27.59 16.28 14.17
CA ALA A 172 -27.73 17.14 12.99
C ALA A 172 -28.70 16.49 11.98
N ASP A 173 -30.00 16.79 12.13
CA ASP A 173 -30.86 17.00 10.96
C ASP A 173 -30.73 18.49 10.65
N ASP A 174 -30.09 18.84 9.54
CA ASP A 174 -30.35 20.08 8.83
C ASP A 174 -29.96 19.93 7.36
N ASP A 175 -30.93 20.21 6.49
CA ASP A 175 -30.79 20.30 5.05
C ASP A 175 -30.12 21.65 4.70
N GLU A 176 -28.86 21.62 4.29
CA GLU A 176 -28.25 22.68 3.47
C GLU A 176 -27.40 22.04 2.36
N ASP A 177 -27.65 22.47 1.11
CA ASP A 177 -27.08 22.02 -0.16
C ASP A 177 -25.55 22.29 -0.30
N GLY A 178 -24.77 21.72 0.61
CA GLY A 178 -23.32 21.67 0.58
C GLY A 178 -22.84 20.37 1.22
N LEU A 179 -21.94 19.66 0.53
CA LEU A 179 -21.39 18.41 1.05
C LEU A 179 -20.58 18.70 2.31
N ALA A 180 -21.10 18.29 3.47
CA ALA A 180 -20.40 18.43 4.74
C ALA A 180 -18.97 17.85 4.63
N PRO A 181 -17.94 18.55 5.13
CA PRO A 181 -16.57 18.03 5.16
C PRO A 181 -16.52 16.62 5.75
N MET A 182 -15.68 15.74 5.20
CA MET A 182 -15.50 14.39 5.73
C MET A 182 -15.01 14.47 7.18
N PHE A 183 -15.44 13.52 8.02
CA PHE A 183 -14.97 13.45 9.40
C PHE A 183 -13.46 13.25 9.45
N ASP A 184 -12.80 14.03 10.27
CA ASP A 184 -11.35 14.02 10.51
C ASP A 184 -10.77 12.60 10.67
N ARG A 185 -11.43 11.76 11.46
CA ARG A 185 -11.04 10.36 11.65
C ARG A 185 -11.05 9.57 10.34
N LEU A 186 -12.11 9.69 9.55
CA LEU A 186 -12.25 8.99 8.28
C LEU A 186 -11.21 9.50 7.26
N VAL A 187 -10.89 10.80 7.29
CA VAL A 187 -9.83 11.38 6.45
C VAL A 187 -8.47 10.77 6.79
N SER A 188 -8.12 10.65 8.07
CA SER A 188 -6.88 9.98 8.49
C SER A 188 -6.84 8.51 8.05
N GLU A 189 -7.93 7.77 8.26
CA GLU A 189 -8.05 6.35 7.88
C GLU A 189 -7.86 6.13 6.36
N LEU A 190 -8.52 6.95 5.53
CA LEU A 190 -8.37 6.86 4.07
C LEU A 190 -6.98 7.33 3.61
N THR A 191 -6.43 8.39 4.19
CA THR A 191 -5.07 8.84 3.81
C THR A 191 -3.96 7.91 4.29
N ALA A 192 -4.21 7.05 5.28
CA ALA A 192 -3.35 5.92 5.63
C ALA A 192 -3.32 4.87 4.51
N HIS A 193 -4.47 4.47 3.94
CA HIS A 193 -4.50 3.62 2.75
C HIS A 193 -3.73 4.24 1.59
N ARG A 194 -3.94 5.54 1.32
CA ARG A 194 -3.21 6.25 0.27
C ARG A 194 -1.70 6.23 0.48
N THR A 195 -1.27 6.48 1.72
CA THR A 195 0.16 6.42 2.07
C THR A 195 0.71 5.03 1.79
N LEU A 196 -0.01 3.98 2.17
CA LEU A 196 0.43 2.61 1.95
C LEU A 196 0.53 2.27 0.46
N GLY A 197 -0.46 2.68 -0.34
CA GLY A 197 -0.42 2.52 -1.79
C GLY A 197 0.78 3.26 -2.41
N LEU A 198 1.07 4.48 -1.95
CA LEU A 198 2.27 5.23 -2.37
C LEU A 198 3.57 4.47 -2.06
N ARG A 199 3.68 3.87 -0.87
CA ARG A 199 4.87 3.10 -0.48
C ARG A 199 5.06 1.87 -1.37
N HIS A 200 3.98 1.18 -1.69
CA HIS A 200 4.03 0.04 -2.59
C HIS A 200 4.54 0.46 -3.97
N MET A 201 3.83 1.39 -4.62
CA MET A 201 4.16 1.85 -5.98
C MET A 201 5.57 2.48 -6.06
N LEU A 202 5.97 3.28 -5.07
CA LEU A 202 7.30 3.90 -5.09
C LEU A 202 8.43 2.89 -4.98
N GLY A 203 8.27 1.85 -4.15
CA GLY A 203 9.33 0.87 -3.98
C GLY A 203 9.57 -0.03 -5.21
N ASP A 204 8.67 0.02 -6.20
CA ASP A 204 8.84 -0.66 -7.50
C ASP A 204 9.36 0.30 -8.59
N ARG A 205 9.67 1.56 -8.23
CA ARG A 205 10.09 2.65 -9.14
C ARG A 205 11.38 3.34 -8.66
N PRO A 206 12.56 2.75 -8.91
CA PRO A 206 13.84 3.26 -8.40
C PRO A 206 14.23 4.65 -8.87
N ASP A 207 13.90 4.97 -10.12
CA ASP A 207 14.08 6.29 -10.73
C ASP A 207 13.32 7.38 -9.95
N ILE A 208 12.07 7.11 -9.59
CA ILE A 208 11.21 8.04 -8.86
C ILE A 208 11.60 8.11 -7.38
N ALA A 209 12.02 7.00 -6.77
CA ALA A 209 12.51 6.99 -5.41
C ALA A 209 13.78 7.85 -5.26
N PHE A 210 14.71 7.75 -6.21
CA PHE A 210 15.89 8.61 -6.23
C PHE A 210 15.51 10.08 -6.32
N LEU A 211 14.59 10.43 -7.23
CA LEU A 211 14.10 11.79 -7.39
C LEU A 211 13.45 12.32 -6.11
N ALA A 212 12.60 11.52 -5.46
CA ALA A 212 11.92 11.92 -4.23
C ALA A 212 12.93 12.17 -3.10
N ALA A 213 13.89 11.26 -2.90
CA ALA A 213 14.91 11.39 -1.87
C ALA A 213 15.84 12.57 -2.15
N LEU A 214 16.24 12.76 -3.42
CA LEU A 214 17.00 13.93 -3.84
C LEU A 214 16.22 15.21 -3.55
N HIS A 215 14.93 15.29 -3.90
CA HIS A 215 14.07 16.43 -3.60
C HIS A 215 14.05 16.75 -2.09
N ALA A 216 13.84 15.74 -1.25
CA ALA A 216 13.79 15.91 0.20
C ALA A 216 15.16 16.31 0.81
N LEU A 217 16.26 15.74 0.34
CA LEU A 217 17.61 16.13 0.74
C LEU A 217 17.94 17.55 0.28
N THR A 218 17.66 17.90 -0.98
CA THR A 218 17.84 19.24 -1.54
C THR A 218 17.02 20.28 -0.78
N LEU A 219 15.75 19.98 -0.43
CA LEU A 219 14.93 20.86 0.41
C LEU A 219 15.61 21.16 1.75
N ARG A 220 16.16 20.15 2.41
CA ARG A 220 16.85 20.32 3.70
C ARG A 220 18.19 21.03 3.59
N THR A 221 18.93 20.79 2.51
CA THR A 221 20.26 21.38 2.32
C THR A 221 20.19 22.84 1.87
N PHE A 222 19.23 23.19 1.00
CA PHE A 222 19.22 24.48 0.32
C PHE A 222 18.06 25.40 0.70
N TYR A 223 17.05 24.92 1.44
CA TYR A 223 15.87 25.71 1.77
C TYR A 223 15.60 25.73 3.28
N HIS A 224 15.26 26.90 3.81
CA HIS A 224 14.95 27.10 5.23
C HIS A 224 13.63 26.42 5.70
N TYR A 225 12.86 25.84 4.78
CA TYR A 225 11.62 25.10 5.03
C TYR A 225 11.76 23.61 4.64
N GLY A 226 12.83 22.94 5.12
CA GLY A 226 13.14 21.54 4.81
C GLY A 226 12.07 20.50 5.21
N SER A 227 10.95 20.92 5.79
CA SER A 227 9.78 20.11 6.17
C SER A 227 8.70 20.00 5.08
N ASP A 228 8.88 20.66 3.93
CA ASP A 228 7.86 20.73 2.87
C ASP A 228 7.79 19.48 1.97
N SER A 229 8.48 18.40 2.37
CA SER A 229 8.43 17.08 1.71
C SER A 229 7.51 16.12 2.46
N CYS A 230 6.86 15.21 1.73
CA CYS A 230 6.18 14.03 2.31
C CYS A 230 7.15 12.93 2.76
N MET A 231 8.45 13.11 2.53
CA MET A 231 9.48 12.19 2.98
C MET A 231 10.00 12.59 4.34
N GLU A 232 9.87 11.66 5.28
CA GLU A 232 10.48 11.77 6.58
C GLU A 232 11.87 11.12 6.53
N LEU A 233 12.86 11.90 6.08
CA LEU A 233 14.26 11.47 6.00
C LEU A 233 14.95 11.52 7.38
N GLU A 234 14.45 10.77 8.31
CA GLU A 234 15.13 10.30 9.51
C GLU A 234 14.77 8.82 9.53
N LEU A 235 15.71 7.88 9.73
CA LEU A 235 15.34 6.46 9.62
C LEU A 235 14.51 6.05 10.87
N LYS A 236 13.24 6.44 10.86
CA LYS A 236 12.17 6.14 11.80
C LYS A 236 10.96 5.79 10.94
N SER A 237 10.56 4.53 10.98
CA SER A 237 9.33 4.10 10.30
C SER A 237 8.12 4.67 11.07
N VAL A 238 7.33 5.51 10.39
CA VAL A 238 6.14 6.12 11.01
C VAL A 238 5.11 5.04 11.35
N SER A 239 4.71 4.97 12.61
CA SER A 239 3.51 4.25 13.04
C SER A 239 2.29 5.13 12.78
N PHE A 240 1.26 4.58 12.12
CA PHE A 240 0.02 5.32 11.91
C PHE A 240 -0.82 5.30 13.19
N GLY A 241 -1.07 6.47 13.79
CA GLY A 241 -1.79 6.56 15.07
C GLY A 241 -3.27 6.16 14.99
N THR A 242 -3.98 6.56 13.94
CA THR A 242 -5.37 6.13 13.67
C THR A 242 -5.43 5.42 12.32
N GLN A 243 -5.95 4.19 12.32
CA GLN A 243 -5.92 3.31 11.16
C GLN A 243 -7.31 2.80 10.80
N ALA A 244 -7.52 2.57 9.51
CA ALA A 244 -8.70 1.87 9.04
C ALA A 244 -8.61 0.39 9.45
N PRO A 245 -9.72 -0.25 9.87
CA PRO A 245 -9.73 -1.69 10.07
C PRO A 245 -9.25 -2.44 8.82
N GLY A 246 -8.42 -3.47 9.00
CA GLY A 246 -7.90 -4.28 7.89
C GLY A 246 -6.76 -3.63 7.09
N LEU A 247 -6.20 -2.48 7.51
CA LEU A 247 -5.05 -1.86 6.84
C LEU A 247 -3.83 -2.81 6.79
N ASN A 248 -3.59 -3.56 7.87
CA ASN A 248 -2.50 -4.53 7.98
C ASN A 248 -2.64 -5.72 7.02
N ASP A 249 -3.86 -6.02 6.58
CA ASP A 249 -4.19 -7.10 5.66
C ASP A 249 -4.47 -6.61 4.24
N SER A 250 -4.20 -5.35 3.94
CA SER A 250 -4.38 -4.81 2.59
C SER A 250 -3.34 -5.39 1.62
N VAL A 251 -3.70 -5.44 0.33
CA VAL A 251 -2.81 -5.94 -0.73
C VAL A 251 -1.45 -5.23 -0.72
N SER A 252 -1.46 -3.92 -0.48
CA SER A 252 -0.22 -3.14 -0.37
C SER A 252 0.59 -3.47 0.88
N ALA A 253 -0.05 -3.76 2.02
CA ALA A 253 0.66 -4.19 3.24
C ALA A 253 1.35 -5.54 3.02
N GLU A 254 0.64 -6.50 2.42
CA GLU A 254 1.18 -7.80 2.04
C GLU A 254 2.37 -7.65 1.10
N ALA A 255 2.19 -6.93 -0.02
CA ALA A 255 3.25 -6.75 -1.02
C ALA A 255 4.49 -6.06 -0.44
N ILE A 256 4.31 -5.07 0.44
CA ILE A 256 5.43 -4.42 1.13
C ILE A 256 6.13 -5.40 2.06
N ARG A 257 5.39 -6.22 2.82
CA ARG A 257 5.97 -7.23 3.73
C ARG A 257 6.76 -8.27 2.94
N THR A 258 6.18 -8.88 1.92
CA THR A 258 6.86 -9.84 1.04
C THR A 258 8.13 -9.23 0.44
N ARG A 259 8.05 -7.99 -0.06
CA ARG A 259 9.22 -7.28 -0.61
C ARG A 259 10.28 -7.01 0.46
N HIS A 260 9.87 -6.66 1.67
CA HIS A 260 10.78 -6.42 2.79
C HIS A 260 11.48 -7.72 3.22
N GLU A 261 10.75 -8.81 3.33
CA GLU A 261 11.27 -10.14 3.65
C GLU A 261 12.25 -10.62 2.57
N ALA A 262 11.94 -10.44 1.29
CA ALA A 262 12.86 -10.74 0.19
C ALA A 262 14.17 -9.95 0.29
N TRP A 263 14.12 -8.65 0.63
CA TRP A 263 15.32 -7.86 0.87
C TRP A 263 16.07 -8.28 2.13
N ALA A 264 15.36 -8.57 3.23
CA ALA A 264 15.97 -9.12 4.43
C ALA A 264 16.65 -10.48 4.18
N GLU A 265 16.14 -11.26 3.22
CA GLU A 265 16.72 -12.52 2.81
C GLU A 265 18.02 -12.34 2.00
N ALA A 266 18.03 -11.36 1.11
CA ALA A 266 19.17 -11.04 0.24
C ALA A 266 20.31 -10.33 0.99
N LEU A 267 20.00 -9.57 2.05
CA LEU A 267 20.98 -8.84 2.84
C LEU A 267 21.76 -9.76 3.79
N PRO A 268 23.02 -9.42 4.13
CA PRO A 268 23.80 -10.16 5.12
C PRO A 268 23.11 -10.20 6.50
N LYS A 269 23.26 -11.33 7.22
CA LYS A 269 22.75 -11.47 8.60
C LYS A 269 23.43 -10.49 9.58
N GLU A 270 24.72 -10.23 9.40
CA GLU A 270 25.52 -9.33 10.24
C GLU A 270 25.78 -7.99 9.55
N THR A 271 25.73 -6.89 10.31
CA THR A 271 25.84 -5.53 9.79
C THR A 271 27.19 -5.23 9.14
N ASP A 272 28.26 -5.86 9.59
CA ASP A 272 29.64 -5.60 9.12
C ASP A 272 29.84 -5.97 7.65
N GLY A 273 29.06 -6.93 7.14
CA GLY A 273 29.12 -7.35 5.74
C GLY A 273 28.29 -6.49 4.77
N LEU A 274 27.48 -5.55 5.28
CA LEU A 274 26.50 -4.82 4.48
C LEU A 274 27.17 -3.98 3.39
N TRP A 275 28.26 -3.27 3.71
CA TRP A 275 28.94 -2.40 2.75
C TRP A 275 29.47 -3.18 1.55
N ASP A 276 30.17 -4.28 1.81
CA ASP A 276 30.76 -5.12 0.78
C ASP A 276 29.67 -5.82 -0.06
N ALA A 277 28.58 -6.26 0.58
CA ALA A 277 27.44 -6.85 -0.11
C ALA A 277 26.78 -5.85 -1.08
N LEU A 278 26.51 -4.63 -0.61
CA LEU A 278 25.94 -3.57 -1.46
C LEU A 278 26.88 -3.22 -2.61
N GLN A 279 28.19 -3.11 -2.36
CA GLN A 279 29.18 -2.83 -3.41
C GLN A 279 29.25 -3.94 -4.47
N ALA A 280 29.02 -5.19 -4.09
CA ALA A 280 29.04 -6.33 -5.00
C ALA A 280 27.77 -6.45 -5.87
N TRP A 281 26.66 -5.81 -5.47
CA TRP A 281 25.41 -5.83 -6.22
C TRP A 281 25.48 -4.96 -7.47
N ASP A 282 24.66 -5.31 -8.46
CA ASP A 282 24.49 -4.49 -9.65
C ASP A 282 23.67 -3.22 -9.36
N GLY A 283 23.76 -2.26 -10.28
CA GLY A 283 23.06 -0.99 -10.13
C GLY A 283 21.54 -1.14 -10.05
N GLU A 284 20.97 -2.18 -10.67
CA GLU A 284 19.54 -2.47 -10.60
C GLU A 284 19.11 -2.90 -9.20
N SER A 285 19.81 -3.87 -8.59
CA SER A 285 19.52 -4.33 -7.23
C SER A 285 19.75 -3.24 -6.19
N GLN A 286 20.82 -2.45 -6.33
CA GLN A 286 21.08 -1.29 -5.46
C GLN A 286 19.94 -0.27 -5.56
N SER A 287 19.50 0.03 -6.79
CA SER A 287 18.43 1.01 -7.01
C SER A 287 17.10 0.49 -6.49
N ALA A 288 16.79 -0.80 -6.66
CA ALA A 288 15.57 -1.42 -6.14
C ALA A 288 15.53 -1.47 -4.61
N LEU A 289 16.66 -1.81 -3.95
CA LEU A 289 16.77 -1.71 -2.50
C LEU A 289 16.62 -0.27 -2.03
N PHE A 290 17.27 0.68 -2.71
CA PHE A 290 17.14 2.10 -2.42
C PHE A 290 15.67 2.55 -2.51
N ALA A 291 14.94 2.13 -3.56
CA ALA A 291 13.53 2.40 -3.73
C ALA A 291 12.70 1.86 -2.57
N HIS A 292 12.96 0.61 -2.18
CA HIS A 292 12.30 -0.02 -1.04
C HIS A 292 12.54 0.76 0.26
N VAL A 293 13.78 1.09 0.59
CA VAL A 293 14.15 1.83 1.81
C VAL A 293 13.50 3.23 1.81
N VAL A 294 13.62 3.96 0.70
CA VAL A 294 13.02 5.29 0.53
C VAL A 294 11.50 5.24 0.69
N SER A 295 10.85 4.21 0.14
CA SER A 295 9.39 4.08 0.25
C SER A 295 8.89 4.03 1.69
N GLN A 296 9.67 3.46 2.63
CA GLN A 296 9.29 3.39 4.05
C GLN A 296 9.16 4.78 4.71
N SER A 297 9.78 5.82 4.13
CA SER A 297 9.74 7.20 4.64
C SER A 297 8.53 8.02 4.16
N VAL A 298 7.72 7.51 3.24
CA VAL A 298 6.57 8.27 2.71
C VAL A 298 5.49 8.36 3.79
N ASN A 299 5.07 9.58 4.12
CA ASN A 299 3.93 9.85 5.00
C ASN A 299 3.01 10.90 4.35
N ALA A 300 1.87 10.44 3.84
CA ALA A 300 0.84 11.28 3.22
C ALA A 300 -0.45 11.31 4.07
N VAL A 301 -0.39 10.90 5.33
CA VAL A 301 -1.53 10.87 6.25
C VAL A 301 -1.93 12.30 6.63
N GLN A 302 -3.22 12.58 6.55
CA GLN A 302 -3.82 13.83 6.98
C GLN A 302 -4.35 13.66 8.40
N GLU A 303 -3.76 14.39 9.35
CA GLU A 303 -4.17 14.41 10.74
C GLU A 303 -4.72 15.80 11.12
N PRO A 304 -5.78 15.88 11.94
CA PRO A 304 -6.39 17.16 12.31
C PRO A 304 -5.45 18.12 13.02
N TRP A 305 -4.58 17.57 13.89
CA TRP A 305 -3.64 18.31 14.73
C TRP A 305 -2.29 18.58 14.05
N ASN A 306 -1.98 17.92 12.93
CA ASN A 306 -0.69 18.00 12.25
C ASN A 306 -0.85 18.33 10.77
N ARG A 307 -1.23 19.59 10.49
CA ARG A 307 -1.50 20.05 9.13
C ARG A 307 -0.20 20.35 8.38
N ARG A 308 0.12 19.53 7.38
CA ARG A 308 1.31 19.63 6.52
C ARG A 308 0.93 19.83 5.05
N PRO A 309 0.29 20.95 4.67
CA PRO A 309 -0.33 21.11 3.35
C PRO A 309 0.67 21.02 2.19
N ARG A 310 1.91 21.48 2.38
CA ARG A 310 2.96 21.38 1.35
C ARG A 310 3.48 19.95 1.18
N ALA A 311 3.66 19.23 2.29
CA ALA A 311 4.00 17.81 2.26
C ALA A 311 2.90 17.00 1.53
N LEU A 312 1.62 17.30 1.79
CA LEU A 312 0.51 16.64 1.10
C LEU A 312 0.45 17.00 -0.40
N ALA A 313 0.78 18.24 -0.77
CA ALA A 313 0.92 18.61 -2.18
C ALA A 313 2.08 17.86 -2.87
N HIS A 314 3.20 17.65 -2.17
CA HIS A 314 4.28 16.79 -2.66
C HIS A 314 3.84 15.33 -2.79
N ALA A 315 3.05 14.81 -1.84
CA ALA A 315 2.46 13.47 -1.94
C ALA A 315 1.54 13.33 -3.17
N ASP A 316 0.80 14.38 -3.56
CA ASP A 316 0.01 14.39 -4.80
C ASP A 316 0.89 14.32 -6.06
N GLN A 317 2.05 14.99 -6.06
CA GLN A 317 3.01 14.93 -7.17
C GLN A 317 3.69 13.55 -7.25
N LEU A 318 4.05 12.99 -6.09
CA LEU A 318 4.61 11.65 -5.99
C LEU A 318 3.59 10.60 -6.48
N ALA A 319 2.32 10.71 -6.06
CA ALA A 319 1.23 9.84 -6.52
C ALA A 319 1.09 9.81 -8.03
N GLN A 320 1.15 10.98 -8.68
CA GLN A 320 1.14 11.08 -10.14
C GLN A 320 2.37 10.42 -10.76
N SER A 321 3.55 10.67 -10.20
CA SER A 321 4.82 10.17 -10.74
C SER A 321 4.93 8.65 -10.68
N VAL A 322 4.38 8.02 -9.63
CA VAL A 322 4.36 6.56 -9.47
C VAL A 322 3.11 5.91 -10.06
N GLY A 323 2.19 6.67 -10.65
CA GLY A 323 0.94 6.16 -11.21
C GLY A 323 0.05 5.46 -10.16
N LEU A 324 -0.09 6.04 -8.97
CA LEU A 324 -0.89 5.45 -7.90
C LEU A 324 -2.37 5.35 -8.30
N ASP A 325 -2.89 4.12 -8.38
CA ASP A 325 -4.31 3.85 -8.51
C ASP A 325 -4.81 3.03 -7.32
N MET A 326 -5.54 3.69 -6.41
CA MET A 326 -6.05 3.04 -5.21
C MET A 326 -7.10 1.96 -5.51
N ALA A 327 -7.85 2.07 -6.61
CA ALA A 327 -8.83 1.07 -7.00
C ALA A 327 -8.14 -0.20 -7.52
N ALA A 328 -7.08 -0.04 -8.32
CA ALA A 328 -6.23 -1.15 -8.76
C ALA A 328 -5.53 -1.85 -7.59
N LEU A 329 -5.20 -1.11 -6.52
CA LEU A 329 -4.66 -1.66 -5.27
C LEU A 329 -5.71 -2.30 -4.35
N GLY A 330 -6.93 -2.49 -4.85
CA GLY A 330 -7.99 -3.23 -4.18
C GLY A 330 -8.79 -2.41 -3.16
N TRP A 331 -8.57 -1.10 -3.06
CA TRP A 331 -9.44 -0.26 -2.23
C TRP A 331 -10.82 -0.15 -2.86
N LYS A 332 -11.86 -0.38 -2.05
CA LYS A 332 -13.26 -0.20 -2.43
C LYS A 332 -14.07 0.36 -1.26
N PRO A 333 -15.12 1.16 -1.52
CA PRO A 333 -15.94 1.70 -0.45
C PRO A 333 -16.85 0.60 0.10
N THR A 334 -16.80 0.35 1.41
CA THR A 334 -17.67 -0.61 2.11
C THR A 334 -18.51 0.10 3.17
N VAL A 335 -19.53 -0.57 3.70
CA VAL A 335 -20.31 -0.10 4.86
C VAL A 335 -19.39 0.18 6.04
N ASP A 336 -18.50 -0.75 6.37
CA ASP A 336 -17.63 -0.62 7.55
C ASP A 336 -16.49 0.40 7.35
N GLY A 337 -15.98 0.51 6.12
CA GLY A 337 -14.83 1.34 5.77
C GLY A 337 -15.16 2.77 5.34
N PHE A 338 -16.36 3.02 4.81
CA PHE A 338 -16.72 4.34 4.29
C PHE A 338 -18.20 4.70 4.50
N PHE A 339 -19.13 3.94 3.91
CA PHE A 339 -20.55 4.34 3.83
C PHE A 339 -21.24 4.44 5.20
N GLY A 340 -20.87 3.60 6.17
CA GLY A 340 -21.38 3.67 7.53
C GLY A 340 -20.90 4.91 8.31
N ARG A 341 -19.74 5.46 7.92
CA ARG A 341 -19.05 6.56 8.61
C ARG A 341 -19.35 7.94 8.01
N VAL A 342 -19.94 8.03 6.82
CA VAL A 342 -20.30 9.30 6.17
C VAL A 342 -21.79 9.66 6.31
N THR A 343 -22.18 10.86 5.91
CA THR A 343 -23.59 11.33 5.91
C THR A 343 -24.38 10.74 4.74
N LYS A 344 -25.72 10.68 4.83
CA LYS A 344 -26.57 10.22 3.70
C LYS A 344 -26.35 11.03 2.42
N ALA A 345 -26.14 12.34 2.54
CA ALA A 345 -25.81 13.21 1.43
C ALA A 345 -24.53 12.77 0.71
N ARG A 346 -23.48 12.41 1.48
CA ARG A 346 -22.22 11.91 0.94
C ARG A 346 -22.36 10.53 0.29
N ILE A 347 -23.22 9.66 0.81
CA ILE A 347 -23.54 8.38 0.15
C ILE A 347 -24.22 8.62 -1.19
N ARG A 348 -25.21 9.53 -1.24
CA ARG A 348 -25.90 9.89 -2.49
C ARG A 348 -24.97 10.53 -3.51
N GLU A 349 -24.04 11.39 -3.09
CA GLU A 349 -23.01 11.96 -3.95
C GLU A 349 -22.16 10.86 -4.59
N ALA A 350 -21.61 9.95 -3.78
CA ALA A 350 -20.78 8.84 -4.25
C ALA A 350 -21.53 7.97 -5.27
N VAL A 351 -22.80 7.65 -5.01
CA VAL A 351 -23.63 6.86 -5.93
C VAL A 351 -23.98 7.64 -7.19
N THR A 352 -24.20 8.96 -7.08
CA THR A 352 -24.45 9.82 -8.25
C THR A 352 -23.21 9.86 -9.16
N GLU A 353 -22.03 10.05 -8.59
CA GLU A 353 -20.77 10.10 -9.33
C GLU A 353 -20.43 8.75 -9.98
N ALA A 354 -20.67 7.64 -9.30
CA ALA A 354 -20.30 6.32 -9.80
C ALA A 354 -21.35 5.67 -10.74
N ARG A 355 -22.64 6.02 -10.59
CA ARG A 355 -23.77 5.29 -11.21
C ARG A 355 -24.88 6.20 -11.74
N GLY A 356 -24.74 7.51 -11.63
CA GLY A 356 -25.72 8.50 -12.09
C GLY A 356 -26.85 8.77 -11.10
N THR A 357 -27.59 9.85 -11.38
CA THR A 357 -28.66 10.39 -10.52
C THR A 357 -29.80 9.41 -10.27
N ALA A 358 -30.20 8.64 -11.30
CA ALA A 358 -31.28 7.65 -11.18
C ALA A 358 -30.96 6.52 -10.17
N ALA A 359 -29.68 6.17 -9.98
CA ALA A 359 -29.27 5.22 -8.95
C ALA A 359 -29.33 5.85 -7.55
N ALA A 360 -28.90 7.11 -7.43
CA ALA A 360 -28.94 7.85 -6.17
C ALA A 360 -30.37 8.12 -5.68
N ASP A 361 -31.33 8.34 -6.58
CA ASP A 361 -32.74 8.56 -6.23
C ASP A 361 -33.42 7.28 -5.73
N ARG A 362 -33.02 6.10 -6.25
CA ARG A 362 -33.52 4.80 -5.78
C ARG A 362 -33.19 4.55 -4.30
N ILE A 363 -32.06 5.05 -3.83
CA ILE A 363 -31.61 4.85 -2.44
C ILE A 363 -31.96 6.01 -1.52
N ALA A 364 -32.45 7.14 -2.05
CA ALA A 364 -32.60 8.40 -1.31
C ALA A 364 -33.50 8.29 -0.06
N ASN A 365 -34.57 7.50 -0.15
CA ASN A 365 -35.55 7.33 0.93
C ASN A 365 -35.17 6.25 1.95
N LEU A 366 -34.05 5.54 1.75
CA LEU A 366 -33.61 4.47 2.66
C LEU A 366 -33.09 5.03 3.99
N LYS A 367 -33.15 4.20 5.04
CA LYS A 367 -32.48 4.49 6.32
C LYS A 367 -30.97 4.41 6.13
N LYS A 368 -30.18 5.07 6.99
CA LYS A 368 -28.72 5.22 6.79
C LYS A 368 -28.00 3.88 6.58
N GLY A 369 -28.31 2.86 7.40
CA GLY A 369 -27.71 1.54 7.27
C GLY A 369 -28.08 0.82 5.97
N GLU A 370 -29.35 0.85 5.57
CA GLU A 370 -29.84 0.26 4.32
C GLU A 370 -29.28 0.99 3.09
N MET A 371 -29.21 2.33 3.16
CA MET A 371 -28.59 3.16 2.13
C MET A 371 -27.10 2.84 1.95
N ALA A 372 -26.38 2.59 3.06
CA ALA A 372 -24.97 2.23 3.02
C ALA A 372 -24.75 0.84 2.39
N ALA A 373 -25.58 -0.15 2.73
CA ALA A 373 -25.48 -1.50 2.17
C ALA A 373 -25.82 -1.54 0.66
N GLU A 374 -26.86 -0.82 0.25
CA GLU A 374 -27.21 -0.71 -1.18
C GLU A 374 -26.13 0.05 -1.96
N ALA A 375 -25.55 1.11 -1.38
CA ALA A 375 -24.44 1.84 -1.99
C ALA A 375 -23.19 0.98 -2.16
N GLU A 376 -22.84 0.13 -1.18
CA GLU A 376 -21.75 -0.84 -1.32
C GLU A 376 -21.98 -1.79 -2.49
N THR A 377 -23.20 -2.32 -2.63
CA THR A 377 -23.56 -3.21 -3.74
C THR A 377 -23.45 -2.49 -5.09
N LEU A 378 -23.95 -1.26 -5.17
CA LEU A 378 -23.90 -0.46 -6.40
C LEU A 378 -22.45 -0.14 -6.81
N LEU A 379 -21.56 0.11 -5.84
CA LEU A 379 -20.20 0.59 -6.09
C LEU A 379 -19.13 -0.51 -6.08
N ALA A 380 -19.47 -1.76 -5.75
CA ALA A 380 -18.54 -2.88 -5.63
C ALA A 380 -17.57 -3.06 -6.81
N HIS A 381 -17.99 -2.75 -8.04
CA HIS A 381 -17.19 -2.85 -9.26
C HIS A 381 -17.14 -1.53 -10.04
N SER A 382 -17.24 -0.40 -9.34
CA SER A 382 -17.25 0.92 -9.97
C SER A 382 -15.86 1.47 -10.27
N GLY A 383 -14.83 1.01 -9.56
CA GLY A 383 -13.56 1.71 -9.48
C GLY A 383 -13.68 3.10 -8.82
N TRP A 384 -14.84 3.43 -8.23
CA TRP A 384 -15.06 4.72 -7.61
C TRP A 384 -14.21 4.86 -6.34
N LEU A 385 -13.57 6.01 -6.22
CA LEU A 385 -12.73 6.38 -5.08
C LEU A 385 -13.25 7.69 -4.48
N PRO A 386 -13.25 7.87 -3.15
CA PRO A 386 -13.37 9.19 -2.53
C PRO A 386 -12.28 10.13 -3.01
N SER A 387 -12.57 11.43 -3.07
CA SER A 387 -11.65 12.45 -3.59
C SER A 387 -10.24 12.40 -2.96
N ILE A 388 -10.14 12.11 -1.66
CA ILE A 388 -8.86 12.02 -0.95
C ILE A 388 -7.99 10.81 -1.34
N LEU A 389 -8.57 9.80 -2.00
CA LEU A 389 -7.86 8.65 -2.54
C LEU A 389 -7.53 8.77 -4.03
N ARG A 390 -8.07 9.78 -4.73
CA ARG A 390 -7.82 9.96 -6.16
C ARG A 390 -6.45 10.56 -6.41
N THR A 391 -5.74 9.99 -7.38
CA THR A 391 -4.56 10.60 -7.98
C THR A 391 -5.00 11.54 -9.09
N ARG A 392 -4.56 12.80 -9.04
CA ARG A 392 -4.90 13.79 -10.07
C ARG A 392 -4.41 13.31 -11.44
N GLY A 393 -5.23 13.47 -12.48
CA GLY A 393 -4.90 13.09 -13.85
C GLY A 393 -5.11 11.60 -14.21
N MET A 394 -5.55 10.76 -13.26
CA MET A 394 -5.82 9.33 -13.52
C MET A 394 -7.29 9.06 -13.93
N THR A 395 -8.25 9.83 -13.40
CA THR A 395 -9.70 9.61 -13.59
C THR A 395 -10.31 10.16 -14.87
N ASP A 396 -9.59 10.96 -15.66
CA ASP A 396 -10.13 11.53 -16.92
C ASP A 396 -9.96 10.59 -18.13
N ALA A 397 -9.30 9.44 -17.98
CA ALA A 397 -9.02 8.53 -19.09
C ALA A 397 -10.17 7.55 -19.43
N SER A 398 -11.18 7.42 -18.56
CA SER A 398 -12.28 6.46 -18.75
C SER A 398 -13.50 7.02 -19.50
N GLU A 399 -13.52 8.31 -19.85
CA GLU A 399 -14.67 8.93 -20.54
C GLU A 399 -14.56 8.99 -22.07
N HIS A 400 -13.47 8.53 -22.71
CA HIS A 400 -13.27 8.71 -24.17
C HIS A 400 -13.04 7.43 -25.00
N ALA A 401 -13.32 6.24 -24.47
CA ALA A 401 -13.09 4.97 -25.19
C ALA A 401 -14.36 4.27 -25.71
N VAL A 402 -15.48 4.99 -25.89
CA VAL A 402 -16.72 4.42 -26.45
C VAL A 402 -17.36 5.32 -27.50
N GLU A 403 -16.65 5.65 -28.58
CA GLU A 403 -17.30 5.96 -29.85
C GLU A 403 -16.37 5.60 -31.02
N GLU A 404 -16.98 5.02 -32.07
CA GLU A 404 -16.38 4.47 -33.30
C GLU A 404 -15.78 3.07 -33.25
N VAL A 405 -16.65 2.04 -33.33
CA VAL A 405 -16.73 1.12 -34.48
C VAL A 405 -18.10 0.42 -34.42
N ASN A 406 -19.06 0.87 -35.23
CA ASN A 406 -20.15 -0.01 -35.66
C ASN A 406 -20.76 0.46 -36.99
N GLY A 407 -19.98 0.29 -38.06
CA GLY A 407 -20.48 0.39 -39.44
C GLY A 407 -20.97 -0.97 -39.93
N THR A 408 -22.14 -1.43 -39.46
CA THR A 408 -22.78 -2.63 -40.00
C THR A 408 -23.38 -2.29 -41.36
N THR A 409 -22.82 -2.94 -42.38
CA THR A 409 -23.27 -2.94 -43.77
C THR A 409 -24.36 -3.99 -43.91
N GLU A 410 -25.50 -3.67 -44.53
CA GLU A 410 -26.29 -4.61 -45.33
C GLU A 410 -27.18 -3.87 -46.36
N PRO A 411 -27.57 -4.53 -47.47
CA PRO A 411 -27.59 -3.93 -48.80
C PRO A 411 -29.00 -3.81 -49.42
N ALA A 412 -29.11 -3.04 -50.52
CA ALA A 412 -29.83 -3.34 -51.77
C ALA A 412 -30.34 -2.07 -52.50
N GLY A 413 -30.11 -2.01 -53.82
CA GLY A 413 -30.91 -1.18 -54.73
C GLY A 413 -30.12 -0.43 -55.80
N GLU A 414 -29.83 -1.09 -56.93
CA GLU A 414 -29.42 -0.48 -58.20
C GLU A 414 -30.51 0.44 -58.78
N GLU A 415 -30.14 1.63 -59.28
CA GLU A 415 -30.36 2.03 -60.69
C GLU A 415 -29.83 3.45 -61.02
N SER A 416 -28.92 3.50 -62.01
CA SER A 416 -28.83 4.44 -63.15
C SER A 416 -28.94 5.96 -62.94
N ALA A 417 -27.87 6.70 -63.27
CA ALA A 417 -27.73 7.42 -64.56
C ALA A 417 -26.49 8.34 -64.60
N ALA A 418 -25.77 8.27 -65.73
CA ALA A 418 -24.60 9.09 -66.08
C ALA A 418 -24.96 10.54 -66.43
N LYS A 419 -24.02 11.49 -66.20
CA LYS A 419 -23.57 12.44 -67.25
C LYS A 419 -22.35 13.30 -66.90
N ASP A 420 -21.52 13.45 -67.91
CA ASP A 420 -20.32 14.30 -68.09
C ASP A 420 -20.52 15.80 -67.80
N GLY A 421 -19.40 16.49 -67.52
CA GLY A 421 -19.24 17.91 -67.88
C GLY A 421 -18.22 18.73 -67.06
N GLU A 422 -16.92 18.63 -67.38
CA GLU A 422 -15.98 19.77 -67.29
C GLU A 422 -16.23 20.77 -68.45
N PRO A 423 -15.56 21.95 -68.58
CA PRO A 423 -14.90 22.87 -67.62
C PRO A 423 -15.17 24.38 -67.95
N ALA A 424 -14.58 25.34 -67.20
CA ALA A 424 -14.13 26.71 -67.63
C ALA A 424 -13.69 27.53 -66.38
N MET A 425 -12.42 27.91 -66.19
CA MET A 425 -11.60 28.98 -66.81
C MET A 425 -11.64 30.33 -66.07
N ASP A 426 -10.47 30.99 -66.10
CA ASP A 426 -10.06 32.37 -65.76
C ASP A 426 -9.69 32.66 -64.28
N ALA A 427 -8.39 32.80 -63.96
CA ALA A 427 -7.46 33.95 -64.16
C ALA A 427 -7.71 35.04 -63.08
N ASP A 428 -6.73 35.64 -62.40
CA ASP A 428 -5.41 36.09 -62.82
C ASP A 428 -4.54 36.49 -61.60
N GLU A 429 -3.22 36.54 -61.81
CA GLU A 429 -2.15 37.42 -61.26
C GLU A 429 -2.29 38.12 -59.88
N ALA A 430 -1.24 38.49 -59.12
CA ALA A 430 0.21 38.28 -59.07
C ALA A 430 0.70 39.14 -57.87
N SER A 431 1.98 38.93 -57.48
CA SER A 431 2.89 39.80 -56.68
C SER A 431 3.32 39.11 -55.37
N ALA A 432 4.49 38.47 -55.38
CA ALA A 432 5.83 39.06 -55.20
C ALA A 432 6.08 39.39 -53.72
N GLU A 433 6.81 38.53 -53.01
CA GLU A 433 8.28 38.60 -52.81
C GLU A 433 8.63 39.49 -51.60
N ASP A 434 9.06 38.88 -50.50
CA ASP A 434 10.45 38.98 -50.00
C ASP A 434 10.58 38.08 -48.74
N MET A 435 11.31 36.97 -48.82
CA MET A 435 12.73 36.82 -48.43
C MET A 435 12.90 36.82 -46.90
N ALA A 436 13.14 35.64 -46.32
CA ALA A 436 14.49 35.11 -45.99
C ALA A 436 14.95 35.65 -44.61
N ASP A 437 15.61 34.93 -43.72
CA ASP A 437 16.23 33.62 -43.79
C ASP A 437 16.55 33.19 -42.33
N GLU A 438 16.82 31.89 -42.17
CA GLU A 438 17.84 31.30 -41.29
C GLU A 438 17.72 31.37 -39.74
N LEU A 439 17.36 30.19 -39.19
CA LEU A 439 17.97 29.53 -38.01
C LEU A 439 19.52 29.38 -38.18
N PRO A 440 20.37 28.88 -37.23
CA PRO A 440 20.15 28.38 -35.86
C PRO A 440 21.26 28.79 -34.81
N HIS A 441 21.10 28.28 -33.58
CA HIS A 441 22.11 27.87 -32.57
C HIS A 441 23.23 28.84 -32.10
N ALA A 442 23.30 29.07 -30.77
CA ALA A 442 24.24 28.38 -29.86
C ALA A 442 24.45 29.12 -28.51
N GLN A 443 24.38 28.34 -27.43
CA GLN A 443 25.21 28.33 -26.21
C GLN A 443 25.66 29.61 -25.47
N ALA A 444 25.37 29.55 -24.16
CA ALA A 444 26.26 29.77 -23.00
C ALA A 444 26.38 31.16 -22.34
N ALA A 445 26.27 31.09 -21.00
CA ALA A 445 26.80 31.94 -19.94
C ALA A 445 26.19 33.34 -19.75
N GLU A 446 25.36 33.48 -18.71
CA GLU A 446 25.78 34.03 -17.41
C GLU A 446 24.84 33.56 -16.29
#